data_AF-A0A136K080-F1
#
_entry.id   AF-A0A136K080-F1
#
_cell.length_a   1.000
_cell.length_b   1.000
_cell.length_c   1.000
_cell.angle_alpha   90.00
_cell.angle_beta   90.00
_cell.angle_gamma   90.00
#
_symmetry.space_group_name_H-M   'P 1'
#
loop_
_entity.id
_entity.type
_entity.pdbx_description
1 polymer ?
#
loop_
_entity_poly.entity_id
_entity_poly.type
_entity_poly.pdbx_seq_one_letter_code
_entity_poly.pdbx_strand_id
1 'polypeptide(L)'
;PARLLALRTSLSNQSNKVAKFKRGAVTRILADPWAGLSEVEGAALLAVAAAESGVEGLPALVDILENEMGRTGTPFTPRTFPATMARDELLGFLTTVLEEAHHDREEALRRLSPQEREFLFSQARTLVEGFIPQITPPDQLSDVEVAGKFAALLMQQVDYAALITAAQRLARFGNRKFLRQLEIAFQNRKPISHAPPGVTGEILLAEQTAYGWLIVGGRGPNSYDLDQGAALIIDLGGNDSYRGVIGASANSDIGNGVVIDLAGNDLYEPLSLGFATGRLGVGLVIDQSGDDTYRLAPGTGGVGLAGLGLLYDGEGHDVYEGSRFTQGASFGGFGLLVDRAGDDHYQSFGYALGFGGPLGVGALIDVAGNDSYDCGGRYPSAYNATDAPNAQPQDPAFQYDCFGLGTGAGLRLFSKNQAHRAQSLAGGWGLLIDADGNDRYRSANFSQGHGYFFGLGVKLDLAGDDEHQAARYGQGTAAHFGVGLTVDYQGKDRYRSKGPYYNGGSAWDGSVALAVDGGHDSDFYDLPASSGLGMADLGGWGLFIEQGGADQYAVSRGLGYGADTSVGAFFDLEGRDDYSSVPPPADGLHPERLNHKTYLENMGSLFVDR
;
A
#
# COMPACT_ATOMS: atom_id res chain seq x y z
N PRO A 1 22.32 -23.40 15.57
CA PRO A 1 23.09 -22.18 15.93
C PRO A 1 24.10 -21.69 14.87
N ALA A 2 25.09 -22.52 14.48
CA ALA A 2 26.13 -22.09 13.53
C ALA A 2 25.58 -21.74 12.13
N ARG A 3 24.62 -22.53 11.61
CA ARG A 3 23.95 -22.23 10.33
C ARG A 3 23.15 -20.93 10.36
N LEU A 4 22.39 -20.69 11.44
CA LEU A 4 21.69 -19.42 11.66
C LEU A 4 22.65 -18.22 11.66
N LEU A 5 23.81 -18.35 12.32
CA LEU A 5 24.82 -17.28 12.33
C LEU A 5 25.40 -17.02 10.92
N ALA A 6 25.70 -18.08 10.17
CA ALA A 6 26.19 -17.97 8.79
C ALA A 6 25.12 -17.36 7.86
N LEU A 7 23.86 -17.79 7.99
CA LEU A 7 22.73 -17.22 7.26
C LEU A 7 22.55 -15.75 7.60
N ARG A 8 22.54 -15.37 8.88
CA ARG A 8 22.42 -13.97 9.30
C ARG A 8 23.52 -13.10 8.71
N THR A 9 24.75 -13.61 8.66
CA THR A 9 25.87 -12.92 7.99
C THR A 9 25.64 -12.81 6.48
N SER A 10 25.14 -13.87 5.84
CA SER A 10 24.78 -13.88 4.41
C SER A 10 23.67 -12.88 4.07
N LEU A 11 22.58 -12.84 4.85
CA LEU A 11 21.48 -11.88 4.71
C LEU A 11 21.97 -10.44 4.90
N SER A 12 22.75 -10.18 5.95
CA SER A 12 23.34 -8.85 6.18
C SER A 12 24.20 -8.41 4.98
N ASN A 13 24.96 -9.34 4.39
CA ASN A 13 25.78 -9.07 3.20
C ASN A 13 24.98 -8.77 1.92
N GLN A 14 23.67 -9.03 1.89
CA GLN A 14 22.83 -8.66 0.73
C GLN A 14 22.76 -7.15 0.54
N SER A 15 22.96 -6.37 1.61
CA SER A 15 23.13 -4.91 1.53
C SER A 15 24.23 -4.47 0.54
N ASN A 16 25.22 -5.34 0.27
CA ASN A 16 26.30 -5.10 -0.70
C ASN A 16 25.91 -5.41 -2.17
N LYS A 17 24.76 -6.06 -2.42
CA LYS A 17 24.31 -6.34 -3.79
C LYS A 17 23.95 -5.06 -4.50
N VAL A 18 24.06 -5.06 -5.82
CA VAL A 18 23.85 -3.86 -6.64
C VAL A 18 22.35 -3.53 -6.71
N ALA A 19 21.98 -2.40 -6.13
CA ALA A 19 20.70 -1.70 -6.30
C ALA A 19 20.87 -0.28 -5.77
N LYS A 20 20.34 0.72 -6.47
CA LYS A 20 20.35 2.11 -6.00
C LYS A 20 19.28 2.29 -4.93
N PHE A 21 19.58 3.22 -4.01
CA PHE A 21 18.60 3.77 -3.07
C PHE A 21 17.91 2.78 -2.13
N LYS A 22 18.62 1.73 -1.67
CA LYS A 22 18.12 0.81 -0.62
C LYS A 22 17.61 1.57 0.60
N ARG A 23 16.51 1.11 1.19
CA ARG A 23 15.90 1.72 2.38
C ARG A 23 16.53 1.17 3.66
N GLY A 24 16.57 2.02 4.69
CA GLY A 24 17.13 1.68 5.99
C GLY A 24 16.44 0.49 6.63
N ALA A 25 15.11 0.52 6.72
CA ALA A 25 14.28 -0.54 7.30
C ALA A 25 14.63 -1.93 6.72
N VAL A 26 14.60 -2.08 5.39
CA VAL A 26 14.96 -3.33 4.69
C VAL A 26 16.38 -3.80 5.04
N THR A 27 17.37 -2.90 5.04
CA THR A 27 18.75 -3.30 5.38
C THR A 27 18.94 -3.67 6.85
N ARG A 28 18.18 -3.06 7.77
CA ARG A 28 18.16 -3.44 9.19
C ARG A 28 17.55 -4.83 9.36
N ILE A 29 16.41 -5.10 8.72
CA ILE A 29 15.75 -6.40 8.75
C ILE A 29 16.66 -7.50 8.17
N LEU A 30 17.33 -7.26 7.05
CA LEU A 30 18.29 -8.24 6.50
C LEU A 30 19.46 -8.52 7.46
N ALA A 31 19.84 -7.57 8.33
CA ALA A 31 20.89 -7.75 9.32
C ALA A 31 20.41 -8.41 10.63
N ASP A 32 19.17 -8.14 11.02
CA ASP A 32 18.50 -8.73 12.18
C ASP A 32 16.99 -8.92 11.89
N PRO A 33 16.60 -10.07 11.29
CA PRO A 33 15.24 -10.27 10.82
C PRO A 33 14.18 -10.07 11.88
N TRP A 34 14.36 -10.67 13.05
CA TRP A 34 13.37 -10.62 14.13
C TRP A 34 13.18 -9.19 14.65
N ALA A 35 14.27 -8.53 15.05
CA ALA A 35 14.18 -7.18 15.60
C ALA A 35 13.61 -6.17 14.59
N GLY A 36 14.05 -6.25 13.33
CA GLY A 36 13.56 -5.32 12.30
C GLY A 36 12.10 -5.55 11.92
N LEU A 37 11.63 -6.80 11.88
CA LEU A 37 10.21 -7.08 11.61
C LEU A 37 9.31 -6.58 12.74
N SER A 38 9.72 -6.77 14.00
CA SER A 38 9.00 -6.22 15.16
C SER A 38 8.96 -4.68 15.18
N GLU A 39 10.03 -4.00 14.74
CA GLU A 39 10.02 -2.53 14.59
C GLU A 39 8.96 -2.08 13.57
N VAL A 40 8.91 -2.74 12.41
CA VAL A 40 7.97 -2.42 11.33
C VAL A 40 6.52 -2.73 11.72
N GLU A 41 6.28 -3.86 12.37
CA GLU A 41 4.98 -4.22 12.95
C GLU A 41 4.52 -3.16 13.95
N GLY A 42 5.40 -2.75 14.88
CA GLY A 42 5.07 -1.70 15.84
C GLY A 42 4.73 -0.35 15.20
N ALA A 43 5.42 0.04 14.11
CA ALA A 43 5.08 1.23 13.34
C ALA A 43 3.71 1.10 12.65
N ALA A 44 3.40 -0.07 12.10
CA ALA A 44 2.10 -0.34 11.47
C ALA A 44 0.95 -0.31 12.49
N LEU A 45 1.11 -0.89 13.68
CA LEU A 45 0.12 -0.80 14.77
C LEU A 45 -0.10 0.63 15.27
N LEU A 46 0.96 1.46 15.30
CA LEU A 46 0.81 2.88 15.60
C LEU A 46 0.02 3.63 14.51
N ALA A 47 0.16 3.21 13.25
CA ALA A 47 -0.61 3.77 12.14
C ALA A 47 -2.10 3.42 12.26
N VAL A 48 -2.45 2.20 12.72
CA VAL A 48 -3.84 1.81 13.03
C VAL A 48 -4.43 2.72 14.10
N ALA A 49 -3.75 2.89 15.24
CA ALA A 49 -4.23 3.78 16.31
C ALA A 49 -4.42 5.25 15.83
N ALA A 50 -3.61 5.69 14.87
CA ALA A 50 -3.79 6.99 14.24
C ALA A 50 -5.02 7.01 13.30
N ALA A 51 -5.25 5.97 12.50
CA ALA A 51 -6.44 5.84 11.64
C ALA A 51 -7.75 5.77 12.46
N GLU A 52 -7.74 5.02 13.56
CA GLU A 52 -8.84 4.95 14.54
C GLU A 52 -9.18 6.32 15.19
N SER A 53 -8.26 7.28 15.16
CA SER A 53 -8.50 8.64 15.61
C SER A 53 -9.28 9.51 14.60
N GLY A 54 -9.61 8.95 13.44
CA GLY A 54 -10.38 9.61 12.39
C GLY A 54 -9.50 10.51 11.51
N VAL A 55 -10.15 11.39 10.75
CA VAL A 55 -9.50 12.38 9.90
C VAL A 55 -8.49 13.25 10.66
N GLU A 56 -8.70 13.49 11.96
CA GLU A 56 -7.75 14.18 12.83
C GLU A 56 -6.42 13.44 13.05
N GLY A 57 -6.39 12.12 12.81
CA GLY A 57 -5.20 11.27 12.90
C GLY A 57 -4.30 11.28 11.68
N LEU A 58 -4.78 11.75 10.52
CA LEU A 58 -4.01 11.79 9.26
C LEU A 58 -2.61 12.42 9.40
N PRO A 59 -2.41 13.56 10.10
CA PRO A 59 -1.07 14.13 10.27
C PRO A 59 -0.08 13.20 10.97
N ALA A 60 -0.55 12.45 11.98
CA ALA A 60 0.28 11.50 12.73
C ALA A 60 0.58 10.27 11.89
N LEU A 61 -0.39 9.78 11.13
CA LEU A 61 -0.25 8.64 10.23
C LEU A 61 0.84 8.90 9.17
N VAL A 62 0.82 10.08 8.54
CA VAL A 62 1.89 10.50 7.59
C VAL A 62 3.26 10.48 8.27
N ASP A 63 3.38 11.03 9.48
CA ASP A 63 4.67 11.07 10.20
C ASP A 63 5.17 9.66 10.57
N ILE A 64 4.30 8.79 11.08
CA ILE A 64 4.65 7.43 11.50
C ILE A 64 5.22 6.65 10.31
N LEU A 65 4.51 6.65 9.19
CA LEU A 65 4.88 5.85 8.03
C LEU A 65 6.08 6.43 7.27
N GLU A 66 6.21 7.76 7.19
CA GLU A 66 7.38 8.38 6.57
C GLU A 66 8.66 8.19 7.40
N ASN A 67 8.54 8.14 8.72
CA ASN A 67 9.68 7.97 9.62
C ASN A 67 10.43 6.66 9.39
N GLU A 68 9.73 5.55 9.11
CA GLU A 68 10.38 4.27 8.79
C GLU A 68 11.19 4.31 7.48
N MET A 69 10.82 5.21 6.57
CA MET A 69 11.60 5.50 5.36
C MET A 69 12.75 6.46 5.58
N GLY A 70 12.98 6.90 6.83
CA GLY A 70 13.98 7.88 7.20
C GLY A 70 13.62 9.30 6.75
N ARG A 71 12.33 9.59 6.54
CA ARG A 71 11.82 10.91 6.21
C ARG A 71 10.98 11.40 7.40
N THR A 72 11.36 12.53 7.97
CA THR A 72 10.63 13.12 9.10
C THR A 72 10.19 14.51 8.73
N GLY A 73 8.94 14.86 9.03
CA GLY A 73 8.44 16.22 8.88
C GLY A 73 9.27 17.24 9.68
N THR A 74 9.17 18.51 9.30
CA THR A 74 9.66 19.59 10.18
C THR A 74 8.69 19.79 11.34
N PRO A 75 9.14 20.22 12.53
CA PRO A 75 8.24 20.51 13.64
C PRO A 75 7.12 21.48 13.23
N PHE A 76 5.91 20.94 13.17
CA PHE A 76 4.73 21.65 12.69
C PHE A 76 4.05 22.41 13.85
N THR A 77 3.89 23.73 13.71
CA THR A 77 3.06 24.53 14.63
C THR A 77 1.71 24.83 13.96
N PRO A 78 0.65 24.10 14.30
CA PRO A 78 -0.66 24.29 13.69
C PRO A 78 -1.23 25.69 13.97
N ARG A 79 -1.75 26.36 12.95
CA ARG A 79 -2.59 27.55 13.13
C ARG A 79 -3.80 27.26 14.01
N THR A 80 -4.16 28.17 14.90
CA THR A 80 -5.39 28.04 15.67
C THR A 80 -6.60 28.16 14.75
N PHE A 81 -7.60 27.27 14.91
CA PHE A 81 -8.87 27.41 14.20
C PHE A 81 -9.56 28.72 14.58
N PRO A 82 -10.34 29.34 13.67
CA PRO A 82 -11.14 30.52 13.96
C PRO A 82 -12.05 30.32 15.18
N ALA A 83 -12.13 31.34 16.04
CA ALA A 83 -12.95 31.29 17.24
C ALA A 83 -14.44 31.54 16.95
N THR A 84 -14.74 32.21 15.83
CA THR A 84 -16.10 32.58 15.42
C THR A 84 -16.52 31.86 14.14
N MET A 85 -17.83 31.88 13.84
CA MET A 85 -18.40 31.37 12.59
C MET A 85 -18.52 32.50 11.53
N ALA A 86 -17.78 33.60 11.68
CA ALA A 86 -17.77 34.66 10.69
C ALA A 86 -17.12 34.13 9.40
N ARG A 87 -17.85 34.19 8.29
CA ARG A 87 -17.40 33.66 6.98
C ARG A 87 -16.02 34.20 6.57
N ASP A 88 -15.77 35.49 6.76
CA ASP A 88 -14.49 36.11 6.40
C ASP A 88 -13.31 35.55 7.23
N GLU A 89 -13.54 35.19 8.50
CA GLU A 89 -12.52 34.53 9.34
C GLU A 89 -12.28 33.09 8.90
N LEU A 90 -13.33 32.35 8.55
CA LEU A 90 -13.23 30.98 8.05
C LEU A 90 -12.53 30.92 6.69
N LEU A 91 -12.91 31.78 5.74
CA LEU A 91 -12.28 31.89 4.43
C LEU A 91 -10.84 32.41 4.52
N GLY A 92 -10.57 33.33 5.45
CA GLY A 92 -9.23 33.81 5.75
C GLY A 92 -8.33 32.67 6.28
N PHE A 93 -8.86 31.80 7.13
CA PHE A 93 -8.15 30.61 7.60
C PHE A 93 -7.82 29.65 6.44
N LEU A 94 -8.83 29.29 5.61
CA LEU A 94 -8.63 28.41 4.45
C LEU A 94 -7.55 28.95 3.51
N THR A 95 -7.66 30.22 3.12
CA THR A 95 -6.72 30.85 2.17
C THR A 95 -5.31 30.93 2.73
N THR A 96 -5.16 31.26 4.02
CA THR A 96 -3.85 31.31 4.67
C THR A 96 -3.18 29.94 4.75
N VAL A 97 -3.94 28.89 5.07
CA VAL A 97 -3.40 27.52 5.12
C VAL A 97 -3.00 27.03 3.72
N LEU A 98 -3.78 27.36 2.68
CA LEU A 98 -3.41 27.08 1.28
C LEU A 98 -2.11 27.78 0.88
N GLU A 99 -1.94 29.07 1.24
CA GLU A 99 -0.71 29.83 1.00
C GLU A 99 0.50 29.20 1.70
N GLU A 100 0.36 28.82 2.97
CA GLU A 100 1.44 28.16 3.71
C GLU A 100 1.82 26.81 3.12
N ALA A 101 0.84 25.97 2.78
CA ALA A 101 1.09 24.69 2.15
C ALA A 101 1.74 24.84 0.77
N HIS A 102 1.40 25.89 0.02
CA HIS A 102 2.08 26.23 -1.23
C HIS A 102 3.53 26.65 -0.98
N HIS A 103 3.79 27.46 0.05
CA HIS A 103 5.15 27.85 0.43
C HIS A 103 6.02 26.64 0.83
N ASP A 104 5.47 25.74 1.65
CA ASP A 104 6.13 24.50 2.05
C ASP A 104 6.46 23.63 0.82
N ARG A 105 5.53 23.53 -0.15
CA ARG A 105 5.79 22.86 -1.42
C ARG A 105 6.91 23.54 -2.22
N GLU A 106 6.91 24.86 -2.34
CA GLU A 106 7.98 25.55 -3.08
C GLU A 106 9.35 25.39 -2.42
N GLU A 107 9.41 25.41 -1.09
CA GLU A 107 10.63 25.06 -0.33
C GLU A 107 11.07 23.63 -0.64
N ALA A 108 10.13 22.67 -0.68
CA ALA A 108 10.43 21.28 -1.00
C ALA A 108 11.07 21.09 -2.38
N LEU A 109 10.65 21.91 -3.35
CA LEU A 109 11.06 21.80 -4.75
C LEU A 109 12.11 22.85 -5.16
N ARG A 110 12.64 23.65 -4.23
CA ARG A 110 13.51 24.80 -4.55
C ARG A 110 14.82 24.44 -5.26
N ARG A 111 15.25 23.18 -5.14
CA ARG A 111 16.49 22.69 -5.77
C ARG A 111 16.27 22.21 -7.20
N LEU A 112 15.03 21.90 -7.58
CA LEU A 112 14.67 21.45 -8.91
C LEU A 112 14.52 22.65 -9.86
N SER A 113 15.14 22.54 -11.04
CA SER A 113 14.87 23.45 -12.15
C SER A 113 13.44 23.27 -12.70
N PRO A 114 12.87 24.26 -13.40
CA PRO A 114 11.57 24.11 -14.06
C PRO A 114 11.51 22.90 -15.00
N GLN A 115 12.59 22.59 -15.73
CA GLN A 115 12.65 21.42 -16.61
C GLN A 115 12.66 20.11 -15.83
N GLU A 116 13.27 20.06 -14.66
CA GLU A 116 13.24 18.87 -13.79
C GLU A 116 11.87 18.68 -13.15
N ARG A 117 11.20 19.77 -12.74
CA ARG A 117 9.81 19.71 -12.26
C ARG A 117 8.88 19.18 -13.35
N GLU A 118 8.96 19.70 -14.57
CA GLU A 118 8.16 19.22 -15.70
C GLU A 118 8.49 17.77 -16.07
N PHE A 119 9.77 17.39 -16.01
CA PHE A 119 10.18 15.99 -16.21
C PHE A 119 9.52 15.07 -15.17
N LEU A 120 9.62 15.38 -13.88
CA LEU A 120 9.00 14.56 -12.82
C LEU A 120 7.47 14.52 -12.97
N PHE A 121 6.85 15.66 -13.28
CA PHE A 121 5.39 15.73 -13.43
C PHE A 121 4.88 14.89 -14.61
N SER A 122 5.53 14.99 -15.78
CA SER A 122 5.14 14.26 -16.99
C SER A 122 5.45 12.77 -16.93
N GLN A 123 6.60 12.37 -16.37
CA GLN A 123 7.01 10.95 -16.32
C GLN A 123 6.18 10.11 -15.36
N ALA A 124 5.47 10.72 -14.41
CA ALA A 124 4.50 10.06 -13.56
C ALA A 124 3.53 9.15 -14.35
N ARG A 125 3.05 9.62 -15.51
CA ARG A 125 2.11 8.86 -16.36
C ARG A 125 2.74 7.58 -16.90
N THR A 126 3.94 7.69 -17.49
CA THR A 126 4.69 6.55 -18.03
C THR A 126 4.96 5.51 -16.95
N LEU A 127 5.28 5.95 -15.72
CA LEU A 127 5.52 5.05 -14.60
C LEU A 127 4.25 4.29 -14.21
N VAL A 128 3.13 4.97 -13.99
CA VAL A 128 1.90 4.27 -13.55
C VAL A 128 1.33 3.34 -14.62
N GLU A 129 1.48 3.69 -15.90
CA GLU A 129 0.99 2.90 -17.04
C GLU A 129 1.94 1.73 -17.40
N GLY A 130 3.24 1.88 -17.17
CA GLY A 130 4.28 0.98 -17.69
C GLY A 130 5.13 0.24 -16.65
N PHE A 131 5.06 0.60 -15.36
CA PHE A 131 5.88 -0.03 -14.32
C PHE A 131 5.73 -1.55 -14.30
N ILE A 132 6.86 -2.25 -14.34
CA ILE A 132 6.98 -3.67 -14.01
C ILE A 132 8.27 -3.88 -13.19
N PRO A 133 8.27 -4.75 -12.18
CA PRO A 133 9.41 -4.94 -11.28
C PRO A 133 10.53 -5.81 -11.89
N GLN A 134 10.26 -6.47 -13.02
CA GLN A 134 11.15 -7.42 -13.69
C GLN A 134 11.42 -7.00 -15.13
N ILE A 135 12.66 -6.59 -15.43
CA ILE A 135 13.05 -6.12 -16.76
C ILE A 135 14.20 -6.96 -17.30
N THR A 136 14.03 -7.52 -18.51
CA THR A 136 15.05 -8.30 -19.22
C THR A 136 15.53 -7.54 -20.46
N PRO A 137 16.75 -6.98 -20.45
CA PRO A 137 17.28 -6.24 -21.60
C PRO A 137 17.40 -7.09 -22.88
N PRO A 138 17.34 -6.48 -24.08
CA PRO A 138 17.36 -5.03 -24.35
C PRO A 138 16.02 -4.32 -24.14
N ASP A 139 14.95 -5.06 -23.87
CA ASP A 139 13.61 -4.49 -23.71
C ASP A 139 13.56 -3.49 -22.53
N GLN A 140 12.85 -2.38 -22.73
CA GLN A 140 12.54 -1.36 -21.73
C GLN A 140 13.76 -0.72 -21.01
N LEU A 141 14.97 -0.85 -21.56
CA LEU A 141 16.17 -0.19 -20.99
C LEU A 141 16.02 1.33 -20.88
N SER A 142 15.36 1.98 -21.85
CA SER A 142 15.05 3.41 -21.80
C SER A 142 14.18 3.76 -20.58
N ASP A 143 13.20 2.91 -20.27
CA ASP A 143 12.25 3.14 -19.20
C ASP A 143 12.94 3.01 -17.84
N VAL A 144 13.92 2.11 -17.74
CA VAL A 144 14.82 2.01 -16.57
C VAL A 144 15.64 3.27 -16.40
N GLU A 145 16.23 3.80 -17.47
CA GLU A 145 17.05 5.02 -17.40
C GLU A 145 16.20 6.21 -16.94
N VAL A 146 14.98 6.32 -17.45
CA VAL A 146 14.00 7.33 -17.04
C VAL A 146 13.61 7.16 -15.57
N ALA A 147 13.22 5.96 -15.13
CA ALA A 147 12.88 5.66 -13.74
C ALA A 147 14.09 5.91 -12.81
N GLY A 148 15.29 5.60 -13.26
CA GLY A 148 16.53 5.87 -12.54
C GLY A 148 16.84 7.35 -12.39
N LYS A 149 16.61 8.16 -13.44
CA LYS A 149 16.71 9.62 -13.37
C LYS A 149 15.65 10.20 -12.43
N PHE A 150 14.42 9.73 -12.56
CA PHE A 150 13.30 10.11 -11.69
C PHE A 150 13.65 9.88 -10.22
N ALA A 151 14.02 8.66 -9.85
CA ALA A 151 14.43 8.30 -8.50
C ALA A 151 15.64 9.11 -8.00
N ALA A 152 16.62 9.40 -8.86
CA ALA A 152 17.78 10.20 -8.50
C ALA A 152 17.40 11.65 -8.16
N LEU A 153 16.52 12.27 -8.93
CA LEU A 153 16.03 13.63 -8.64
C LEU A 153 15.29 13.67 -7.30
N LEU A 154 14.40 12.70 -7.04
CA LEU A 154 13.68 12.64 -5.77
C LEU A 154 14.63 12.52 -4.57
N MET A 155 15.59 11.60 -4.64
CA MET A 155 16.53 11.37 -3.54
C MET A 155 17.51 12.52 -3.29
N GLN A 156 17.83 13.30 -4.31
CA GLN A 156 18.91 14.31 -4.23
C GLN A 156 18.37 15.73 -4.07
N GLN A 157 17.18 16.01 -4.58
CA GLN A 157 16.71 17.39 -4.77
C GLN A 157 15.37 17.71 -4.09
N VAL A 158 14.54 16.71 -3.78
CA VAL A 158 13.24 16.95 -3.10
C VAL A 158 13.42 16.92 -1.59
N ASP A 159 12.97 17.98 -0.91
CA ASP A 159 12.90 18.01 0.56
C ASP A 159 11.52 17.55 1.04
N TYR A 160 11.44 16.26 1.39
CA TYR A 160 10.20 15.64 1.86
C TYR A 160 9.73 16.18 3.22
N ALA A 161 10.61 16.73 4.05
CA ALA A 161 10.18 17.27 5.35
C ALA A 161 9.20 18.44 5.17
N ALA A 162 9.44 19.27 4.15
CA ALA A 162 8.55 20.36 3.79
C ALA A 162 7.24 19.86 3.13
N LEU A 163 7.29 18.82 2.28
CA LEU A 163 6.07 18.22 1.71
C LEU A 163 5.18 17.57 2.78
N ILE A 164 5.77 16.87 3.74
CA ILE A 164 5.05 16.31 4.90
C ILE A 164 4.35 17.44 5.66
N THR A 165 5.06 18.55 5.91
CA THR A 165 4.48 19.72 6.58
C THR A 165 3.30 20.32 5.79
N ALA A 166 3.41 20.40 4.46
CA ALA A 166 2.31 20.84 3.60
C ALA A 166 1.08 19.92 3.71
N ALA A 167 1.27 18.60 3.70
CA ALA A 167 0.17 17.65 3.83
C ALA A 167 -0.49 17.75 5.21
N GLN A 168 0.30 17.86 6.29
CA GLN A 168 -0.20 18.04 7.65
C GLN A 168 -1.01 19.32 7.80
N ARG A 169 -0.65 20.40 7.11
CA ARG A 169 -1.45 21.64 7.07
C ARG A 169 -2.80 21.43 6.40
N LEU A 170 -2.81 20.80 5.23
CA LEU A 170 -4.01 20.60 4.42
C LEU A 170 -4.97 19.59 5.04
N ALA A 171 -4.46 18.51 5.66
CA ALA A 171 -5.25 17.52 6.38
C ALA A 171 -6.13 18.14 7.49
N ARG A 172 -5.74 19.30 8.03
CA ARG A 172 -6.52 19.99 9.07
C ARG A 172 -7.81 20.61 8.57
N PHE A 173 -7.99 20.75 7.26
CA PHE A 173 -9.29 21.13 6.73
C PHE A 173 -10.35 20.07 7.03
N GLY A 174 -9.95 18.80 7.19
CA GLY A 174 -10.81 17.71 7.64
C GLY A 174 -11.32 17.81 9.09
N ASN A 175 -10.87 18.78 9.88
CA ASN A 175 -11.27 18.83 11.29
C ASN A 175 -12.79 18.97 11.45
N ARG A 176 -13.42 18.00 12.14
CA ARG A 176 -14.88 17.88 12.24
C ARG A 176 -15.55 19.13 12.82
N LYS A 177 -14.93 19.74 13.84
CA LYS A 177 -15.46 20.96 14.47
C LYS A 177 -15.40 22.16 13.52
N PHE A 178 -14.31 22.30 12.78
CA PHE A 178 -14.14 23.36 11.79
C PHE A 178 -15.12 23.21 10.62
N LEU A 179 -15.28 22.00 10.08
CA LEU A 179 -16.22 21.71 9.01
C LEU A 179 -17.67 22.00 9.43
N ARG A 180 -18.04 21.67 10.66
CA ARG A 180 -19.36 22.05 11.21
C ARG A 180 -19.55 23.57 11.31
N GLN A 181 -18.50 24.33 11.66
CA GLN A 181 -18.58 25.80 11.65
C GLN A 181 -18.79 26.36 10.24
N LEU A 182 -18.10 25.78 9.25
CA LEU A 182 -18.25 26.10 7.83
C LEU A 182 -19.68 25.83 7.34
N GLU A 183 -20.19 24.63 7.59
CA GLU A 183 -21.56 24.24 7.24
C GLU A 183 -22.59 25.24 7.79
N ILE A 184 -22.52 25.58 9.09
CA ILE A 184 -23.43 26.55 9.72
C ILE A 184 -23.27 27.94 9.09
N ALA A 185 -22.05 28.37 8.80
CA ALA A 185 -21.78 29.68 8.22
C ALA A 185 -22.33 29.81 6.78
N PHE A 186 -22.52 28.68 6.08
CA PHE A 186 -22.99 28.62 4.70
C PHE A 186 -24.46 28.20 4.55
N GLN A 187 -25.10 27.67 5.59
CA GLN A 187 -26.46 27.08 5.56
C GLN A 187 -27.56 27.95 4.91
N ASN A 188 -27.48 29.27 5.02
CA ASN A 188 -28.50 30.19 4.47
C ASN A 188 -28.00 30.99 3.26
N ARG A 189 -26.86 30.61 2.69
CA ARG A 189 -26.31 31.29 1.53
C ARG A 189 -27.09 30.89 0.29
N LYS A 190 -27.41 31.87 -0.56
CA LYS A 190 -28.00 31.59 -1.87
C LYS A 190 -26.91 31.15 -2.85
N PRO A 191 -27.20 30.22 -3.76
CA PRO A 191 -26.26 29.83 -4.81
C PRO A 191 -25.84 31.02 -5.66
N ILE A 192 -24.59 31.02 -6.10
CA ILE A 192 -24.07 32.02 -7.04
C ILE A 192 -24.65 31.80 -8.44
N SER A 193 -24.73 32.86 -9.23
CA SER A 193 -25.32 32.78 -10.58
C SER A 193 -24.37 32.28 -11.66
N HIS A 194 -23.05 32.27 -11.39
CA HIS A 194 -22.02 31.86 -12.33
C HIS A 194 -20.97 31.02 -11.60
N ALA A 195 -21.03 29.70 -11.79
CA ALA A 195 -19.99 28.78 -11.33
C ALA A 195 -18.83 28.72 -12.33
N PRO A 196 -17.64 28.26 -11.89
CA PRO A 196 -16.53 27.97 -12.82
C PRO A 196 -16.94 26.99 -13.92
N PRO A 197 -16.32 27.04 -15.11
CA PRO A 197 -16.56 26.04 -16.16
C PRO A 197 -16.37 24.62 -15.63
N GLY A 198 -17.30 23.72 -15.98
CA GLY A 198 -17.29 22.33 -15.51
C GLY A 198 -17.92 22.11 -14.13
N VAL A 199 -18.30 23.18 -13.42
CA VAL A 199 -18.95 23.09 -12.12
C VAL A 199 -20.44 23.44 -12.23
N THR A 200 -21.31 22.55 -11.74
CA THR A 200 -22.77 22.73 -11.77
C THR A 200 -23.42 22.29 -10.46
N GLY A 201 -24.64 22.75 -10.18
CA GLY A 201 -25.37 22.43 -8.94
C GLY A 201 -25.56 23.66 -8.03
N GLU A 202 -25.71 23.40 -6.74
CA GLU A 202 -25.91 24.39 -5.69
C GLU A 202 -24.59 25.04 -5.23
N ILE A 203 -23.91 25.77 -6.11
CA ILE A 203 -22.61 26.36 -5.76
C ILE A 203 -22.79 27.61 -4.89
N LEU A 204 -22.28 27.56 -3.65
CA LEU A 204 -22.43 28.63 -2.67
C LEU A 204 -21.29 29.66 -2.76
N LEU A 205 -20.08 29.23 -3.14
CA LEU A 205 -18.91 30.10 -3.33
C LEU A 205 -18.03 29.58 -4.46
N ALA A 206 -17.45 30.50 -5.23
CA ALA A 206 -16.32 30.23 -6.10
C ALA A 206 -15.41 31.46 -6.13
N GLU A 207 -14.18 31.32 -5.65
CA GLU A 207 -13.17 32.39 -5.63
C GLU A 207 -11.89 31.91 -6.31
N GLN A 208 -11.42 32.68 -7.29
CA GLN A 208 -10.13 32.43 -7.93
C GLN A 208 -9.02 32.98 -7.05
N THR A 209 -8.13 32.11 -6.58
CA THR A 209 -6.92 32.50 -5.84
C THR A 209 -5.68 32.39 -6.73
N ALA A 210 -4.52 32.78 -6.21
CA ALA A 210 -3.23 32.54 -6.86
C ALA A 210 -2.87 31.05 -6.95
N TYR A 211 -3.54 30.18 -6.18
CA TYR A 211 -3.26 28.75 -6.08
C TYR A 211 -4.29 27.89 -6.81
N GLY A 212 -5.35 28.49 -7.35
CA GLY A 212 -6.47 27.80 -7.99
C GLY A 212 -7.83 28.23 -7.43
N TRP A 213 -8.89 27.57 -7.89
CA TRP A 213 -10.24 27.81 -7.39
C TRP A 213 -10.40 27.33 -5.95
N LEU A 214 -11.06 28.15 -5.13
CA LEU A 214 -11.68 27.77 -3.87
C LEU A 214 -13.19 27.71 -4.11
N ILE A 215 -13.79 26.54 -3.93
CA ILE A 215 -15.20 26.27 -4.23
C ILE A 215 -15.87 25.75 -2.97
N VAL A 216 -17.09 26.24 -2.69
CA VAL A 216 -17.97 25.65 -1.67
C VAL A 216 -19.28 25.23 -2.35
N GLY A 217 -19.51 23.92 -2.39
CA GLY A 217 -20.76 23.29 -2.80
C GLY A 217 -21.86 23.46 -1.77
N GLY A 218 -23.08 23.10 -2.14
CA GLY A 218 -24.27 23.16 -1.29
C GLY A 218 -24.90 21.79 -1.23
N ARG A 219 -25.91 21.58 -0.39
CA ARG A 219 -26.44 20.23 -0.06
C ARG A 219 -27.21 19.52 -1.18
N GLY A 220 -27.27 20.13 -2.36
CA GLY A 220 -27.92 19.59 -3.54
C GLY A 220 -26.89 18.89 -4.42
N PRO A 221 -27.32 18.00 -5.33
CA PRO A 221 -26.40 17.30 -6.22
C PRO A 221 -25.58 18.29 -7.06
N ASN A 222 -24.27 18.21 -6.90
CA ASN A 222 -23.26 19.01 -7.55
C ASN A 222 -22.44 18.15 -8.51
N SER A 223 -21.85 18.79 -9.51
CA SER A 223 -20.91 18.12 -10.40
C SER A 223 -19.70 18.98 -10.61
N TYR A 224 -18.54 18.36 -10.46
CA TYR A 224 -17.21 18.94 -10.56
C TYR A 224 -16.45 18.24 -11.68
N ASP A 225 -16.49 18.79 -12.90
CA ASP A 225 -15.75 18.28 -14.06
C ASP A 225 -14.59 19.22 -14.39
N LEU A 226 -13.41 18.94 -13.82
CA LEU A 226 -12.29 19.89 -13.74
C LEU A 226 -11.00 19.36 -14.36
N ASP A 227 -10.77 19.63 -15.65
CA ASP A 227 -9.51 19.28 -16.32
C ASP A 227 -8.28 20.00 -15.75
N GLN A 228 -8.46 21.21 -15.21
CA GLN A 228 -7.39 22.04 -14.64
C GLN A 228 -7.34 21.99 -13.11
N GLY A 229 -8.21 21.20 -12.49
CA GLY A 229 -8.38 21.08 -11.06
C GLY A 229 -8.77 22.36 -10.32
N ALA A 230 -8.77 22.25 -9.00
CA ALA A 230 -9.03 23.33 -8.04
C ALA A 230 -8.03 23.24 -6.89
N ALA A 231 -7.81 24.36 -6.19
CA ALA A 231 -6.98 24.37 -4.99
C ALA A 231 -7.72 23.69 -3.83
N LEU A 232 -9.01 23.99 -3.70
CA LEU A 232 -9.87 23.50 -2.63
C LEU A 232 -11.32 23.42 -3.10
N ILE A 233 -11.94 22.27 -2.92
CA ILE A 233 -13.40 22.07 -2.99
C ILE A 233 -13.85 21.63 -1.60
N ILE A 234 -14.90 22.26 -1.09
CA ILE A 234 -15.63 21.79 0.10
C ILE A 234 -17.08 21.65 -0.31
N ASP A 235 -17.58 20.44 -0.48
CA ASP A 235 -19.00 20.21 -0.62
C ASP A 235 -19.64 20.12 0.77
N LEU A 236 -20.89 20.56 0.90
CA LEU A 236 -21.67 20.44 2.14
C LEU A 236 -22.63 19.25 2.11
N GLY A 237 -22.62 18.51 1.00
CA GLY A 237 -23.20 17.20 0.81
C GLY A 237 -24.17 17.14 -0.38
N GLY A 238 -24.90 16.04 -0.49
CA GLY A 238 -25.68 15.72 -1.68
C GLY A 238 -24.92 14.67 -2.51
N ASN A 239 -25.64 13.98 -3.40
CA ASN A 239 -25.03 12.93 -4.21
C ASN A 239 -24.34 13.57 -5.42
N ASP A 240 -23.03 13.63 -5.36
CA ASP A 240 -22.20 14.44 -6.23
C ASP A 240 -21.41 13.62 -7.24
N SER A 241 -20.88 14.30 -8.25
CA SER A 241 -20.03 13.66 -9.25
C SER A 241 -18.74 14.43 -9.48
N TYR A 242 -17.63 13.73 -9.28
CA TYR A 242 -16.28 14.26 -9.33
C TYR A 242 -15.51 13.66 -10.51
N ARG A 243 -15.13 14.50 -11.48
CA ARG A 243 -14.46 14.11 -12.73
C ARG A 243 -13.28 15.03 -13.07
N GLY A 244 -12.29 14.50 -13.78
CA GLY A 244 -11.12 15.28 -14.16
C GLY A 244 -9.96 15.15 -13.15
N VAL A 245 -9.44 16.29 -12.72
CA VAL A 245 -8.36 16.44 -11.72
C VAL A 245 -8.96 16.97 -10.41
N ILE A 246 -9.28 16.05 -9.50
CA ILE A 246 -10.02 16.26 -8.26
C ILE A 246 -9.11 15.92 -7.08
N GLY A 247 -8.76 16.90 -6.24
CA GLY A 247 -7.88 16.64 -5.09
C GLY A 247 -6.49 16.13 -5.51
N ALA A 248 -5.97 16.65 -6.62
CA ALA A 248 -4.70 16.22 -7.21
C ALA A 248 -3.93 17.40 -7.81
N SER A 249 -2.62 17.24 -7.95
CA SER A 249 -1.74 18.24 -8.56
C SER A 249 -2.16 18.54 -10.01
N ALA A 250 -2.50 19.79 -10.31
CA ALA A 250 -2.96 20.19 -11.64
C ALA A 250 -1.83 20.28 -12.67
N ASN A 251 -0.68 20.84 -12.28
CA ASN A 251 0.50 20.97 -13.12
C ASN A 251 1.79 21.07 -12.26
N SER A 252 2.96 21.24 -12.90
CA SER A 252 4.26 21.33 -12.22
C SER A 252 4.43 22.56 -11.32
N ASP A 253 3.59 23.57 -11.45
CA ASP A 253 3.65 24.83 -10.68
C ASP A 253 2.57 24.89 -9.59
N ILE A 254 1.40 24.30 -9.85
CA ILE A 254 0.26 24.18 -8.93
C ILE A 254 0.11 22.70 -8.55
N GLY A 255 0.82 22.31 -7.48
CA GLY A 255 0.90 20.92 -7.06
C GLY A 255 0.03 20.51 -5.88
N ASN A 256 -0.66 21.45 -5.22
CA ASN A 256 -1.57 21.13 -4.12
C ASN A 256 -3.03 21.21 -4.60
N GLY A 257 -3.83 20.19 -4.29
CA GLY A 257 -5.26 20.15 -4.57
C GLY A 257 -5.99 19.35 -3.49
N VAL A 258 -7.09 19.92 -2.98
CA VAL A 258 -7.86 19.33 -1.87
C VAL A 258 -9.35 19.25 -2.21
N VAL A 259 -9.98 18.14 -1.86
CA VAL A 259 -11.45 18.00 -1.85
C VAL A 259 -11.90 17.50 -0.49
N ILE A 260 -13.01 18.05 -0.02
CA ILE A 260 -13.69 17.62 1.19
C ILE A 260 -15.16 17.49 0.86
N ASP A 261 -15.67 16.27 0.86
CA ASP A 261 -17.11 16.01 0.89
C ASP A 261 -17.55 15.80 2.35
N LEU A 262 -18.79 16.16 2.67
CA LEU A 262 -19.33 16.02 4.01
C LEU A 262 -20.41 14.95 4.14
N ALA A 263 -21.12 14.63 3.05
CA ALA A 263 -22.22 13.68 3.07
C ALA A 263 -22.81 13.46 1.67
N GLY A 264 -22.96 12.24 1.22
CA GLY A 264 -23.65 11.96 -0.04
C GLY A 264 -23.33 10.56 -0.51
N ASN A 265 -24.07 10.05 -1.49
CA ASN A 265 -23.63 8.83 -2.18
C ASN A 265 -23.05 9.27 -3.52
N ASP A 266 -21.74 9.38 -3.56
CA ASP A 266 -20.97 10.11 -4.56
C ASP A 266 -20.31 9.21 -5.58
N LEU A 267 -20.02 9.80 -6.73
CA LEU A 267 -19.35 9.13 -7.83
C LEU A 267 -18.05 9.85 -8.19
N TYR A 268 -16.93 9.21 -7.88
CA TYR A 268 -15.59 9.66 -8.24
C TYR A 268 -15.10 8.94 -9.52
N GLU A 269 -15.01 9.67 -10.63
CA GLU A 269 -14.60 9.20 -11.96
C GLU A 269 -13.45 10.04 -12.54
N PRO A 270 -12.25 9.98 -11.95
CA PRO A 270 -11.15 10.86 -12.32
C PRO A 270 -10.42 10.47 -13.61
N LEU A 271 -9.65 11.42 -14.15
CA LEU A 271 -8.63 11.12 -15.14
C LEU A 271 -7.42 10.43 -14.49
N SER A 272 -6.59 9.74 -15.27
CA SER A 272 -5.33 9.17 -14.77
C SER A 272 -4.48 10.25 -14.09
N LEU A 273 -3.94 9.94 -12.91
CA LEU A 273 -3.22 10.87 -12.02
C LEU A 273 -4.05 12.05 -11.47
N GLY A 274 -5.36 12.00 -11.64
CA GLY A 274 -6.28 13.10 -11.36
C GLY A 274 -7.06 12.96 -10.06
N PHE A 275 -6.75 12.02 -9.15
CA PHE A 275 -7.53 11.89 -7.91
C PHE A 275 -6.72 11.41 -6.73
N ALA A 276 -6.71 12.22 -5.67
CA ALA A 276 -5.90 11.99 -4.48
C ALA A 276 -4.44 11.65 -4.84
N THR A 277 -3.88 12.34 -5.85
CA THR A 277 -2.55 12.05 -6.42
C THR A 277 -1.57 13.19 -6.13
N GLY A 278 -0.47 12.87 -5.44
CA GLY A 278 0.62 13.80 -5.16
C GLY A 278 1.72 13.77 -6.22
N ARG A 279 1.68 14.71 -7.18
CA ARG A 279 2.76 14.94 -8.15
C ARG A 279 3.50 16.22 -7.79
N LEU A 280 4.64 16.09 -7.10
CA LEU A 280 5.43 17.22 -6.61
C LEU A 280 4.63 18.15 -5.67
N GLY A 281 3.69 17.61 -4.91
CA GLY A 281 2.81 18.38 -4.02
C GLY A 281 1.87 17.44 -3.27
N VAL A 282 0.75 17.98 -2.80
CA VAL A 282 -0.24 17.22 -2.03
C VAL A 282 -1.53 17.07 -2.82
N GLY A 283 -1.94 15.85 -3.09
CA GLY A 283 -3.31 15.54 -3.50
C GLY A 283 -4.05 14.95 -2.30
N LEU A 284 -5.13 15.58 -1.86
CA LEU A 284 -5.90 15.16 -0.69
C LEU A 284 -7.39 15.12 -1.02
N VAL A 285 -8.04 14.01 -0.72
CA VAL A 285 -9.49 13.88 -0.74
C VAL A 285 -9.92 13.34 0.61
N ILE A 286 -10.93 13.96 1.19
CA ILE A 286 -11.57 13.56 2.44
C ILE A 286 -13.06 13.45 2.14
N ASP A 287 -13.57 12.23 2.08
CA ASP A 287 -15.00 11.98 2.24
C ASP A 287 -15.30 11.78 3.73
N GLN A 288 -16.48 12.18 4.19
CA GLN A 288 -16.88 12.02 5.60
C GLN A 288 -17.97 10.98 5.79
N SER A 289 -18.88 10.82 4.82
CA SER A 289 -19.97 9.85 4.94
C SER A 289 -20.69 9.65 3.62
N GLY A 290 -21.00 8.41 3.26
CA GLY A 290 -21.65 8.10 2.01
C GLY A 290 -21.62 6.63 1.67
N ASP A 291 -22.50 6.14 0.80
CA ASP A 291 -22.17 4.90 0.09
C ASP A 291 -21.62 5.30 -1.28
N ASP A 292 -20.30 5.39 -1.38
CA ASP A 292 -19.58 6.02 -2.47
C ASP A 292 -19.04 5.01 -3.48
N THR A 293 -18.81 5.51 -4.69
CA THR A 293 -18.20 4.71 -5.75
C THR A 293 -16.99 5.43 -6.33
N TYR A 294 -15.83 4.81 -6.13
CA TYR A 294 -14.53 5.27 -6.62
C TYR A 294 -14.09 4.47 -7.85
N ARG A 295 -14.26 5.03 -9.05
CA ARG A 295 -13.81 4.44 -10.32
C ARG A 295 -12.42 4.93 -10.71
N LEU A 296 -11.41 4.30 -10.14
CA LEU A 296 -10.04 4.79 -10.13
C LEU A 296 -9.26 4.46 -11.41
N ALA A 297 -8.93 5.52 -12.17
CA ALA A 297 -8.00 5.47 -13.29
C ALA A 297 -6.55 5.21 -12.82
N PRO A 298 -5.61 4.81 -13.70
CA PRO A 298 -4.22 4.56 -13.30
C PRO A 298 -3.58 5.76 -12.59
N GLY A 299 -2.92 5.51 -11.47
CA GLY A 299 -2.24 6.53 -10.68
C GLY A 299 -3.16 7.37 -9.78
N THR A 300 -4.33 6.85 -9.38
CA THR A 300 -5.31 7.58 -8.55
C THR A 300 -5.74 6.81 -7.30
N GLY A 301 -6.40 7.50 -6.38
CA GLY A 301 -6.88 6.95 -5.10
C GLY A 301 -5.75 6.86 -4.09
N GLY A 302 -5.19 8.00 -3.68
CA GLY A 302 -4.12 8.05 -2.68
C GLY A 302 -2.76 7.65 -3.23
N VAL A 303 -2.32 8.26 -4.34
CA VAL A 303 -1.08 7.85 -5.03
C VAL A 303 0.06 8.86 -4.89
N GLY A 304 1.23 8.38 -4.47
CA GLY A 304 2.46 9.16 -4.40
C GLY A 304 3.45 8.83 -5.52
N LEU A 305 3.81 9.81 -6.35
CA LEU A 305 4.86 9.64 -7.38
C LEU A 305 6.08 10.55 -7.17
N ALA A 306 5.97 11.53 -6.29
CA ALA A 306 7.04 12.47 -5.91
C ALA A 306 6.57 13.38 -4.77
N GLY A 307 5.25 13.48 -4.58
CA GLY A 307 4.59 14.13 -3.47
C GLY A 307 3.81 13.15 -2.61
N LEU A 308 2.78 13.66 -1.95
CA LEU A 308 1.92 12.91 -1.04
C LEU A 308 0.50 12.87 -1.63
N GLY A 309 -0.02 11.66 -1.88
CA GLY A 309 -1.41 11.44 -2.29
C GLY A 309 -2.17 10.75 -1.16
N LEU A 310 -3.29 11.33 -0.73
CA LEU A 310 -4.07 10.84 0.40
C LEU A 310 -5.56 10.80 0.01
N LEU A 311 -6.17 9.63 0.17
CA LEU A 311 -7.61 9.43 0.16
C LEU A 311 -8.02 8.99 1.57
N TYR A 312 -8.98 9.69 2.14
CA TYR A 312 -9.62 9.32 3.41
C TYR A 312 -11.12 9.21 3.13
N ASP A 313 -11.70 8.07 3.44
CA ASP A 313 -13.13 7.86 3.59
C ASP A 313 -13.47 7.74 5.09
N GLY A 314 -14.66 8.18 5.47
CA GLY A 314 -15.08 8.33 6.86
C GLY A 314 -16.08 7.29 7.34
N GLU A 315 -17.15 7.07 6.59
CA GLU A 315 -18.28 6.22 6.97
C GLU A 315 -19.02 5.81 5.69
N GLY A 316 -19.26 4.52 5.46
CA GLY A 316 -19.92 4.16 4.21
C GLY A 316 -20.09 2.68 3.97
N HIS A 317 -20.50 2.36 2.74
CA HIS A 317 -20.44 1.03 2.16
C HIS A 317 -19.92 1.22 0.74
N ASP A 318 -18.60 1.24 0.62
CA ASP A 318 -17.90 1.87 -0.48
C ASP A 318 -17.36 0.86 -1.48
N VAL A 319 -17.29 1.33 -2.73
CA VAL A 319 -16.81 0.53 -3.85
C VAL A 319 -15.60 1.19 -4.49
N TYR A 320 -14.44 0.59 -4.31
CA TYR A 320 -13.16 1.02 -4.88
C TYR A 320 -12.76 0.20 -6.11
N GLU A 321 -13.18 0.65 -7.29
CA GLU A 321 -12.87 0.02 -8.58
C GLU A 321 -11.58 0.59 -9.20
N GLY A 322 -10.46 -0.02 -8.85
CA GLY A 322 -9.13 0.29 -9.35
C GLY A 322 -8.73 -0.43 -10.64
N SER A 323 -7.78 0.19 -11.34
CA SER A 323 -7.13 -0.38 -12.51
C SER A 323 -5.75 -0.96 -12.17
N ARG A 324 -4.70 -0.16 -12.31
CA ARG A 324 -3.35 -0.50 -11.83
C ARG A 324 -2.72 0.73 -11.22
N PHE A 325 -1.83 0.54 -10.26
CA PHE A 325 -1.18 1.69 -9.63
C PHE A 325 -2.21 2.62 -8.96
N THR A 326 -3.10 2.06 -8.16
CA THR A 326 -4.21 2.75 -7.49
C THR A 326 -4.30 2.37 -6.01
N GLN A 327 -5.13 3.08 -5.23
CA GLN A 327 -5.49 2.70 -3.86
C GLN A 327 -4.26 2.59 -2.95
N GLY A 328 -3.71 3.74 -2.57
CA GLY A 328 -2.56 3.79 -1.68
C GLY A 328 -1.24 3.39 -2.35
N ALA A 329 -1.12 3.42 -3.67
CA ALA A 329 0.11 3.01 -4.36
C ALA A 329 1.17 4.13 -4.40
N SER A 330 2.45 3.77 -4.46
CA SER A 330 3.51 4.76 -4.62
C SER A 330 4.73 4.27 -5.41
N PHE A 331 5.36 5.17 -6.16
CA PHE A 331 6.77 5.08 -6.57
C PHE A 331 7.36 6.45 -6.31
N GLY A 332 8.15 6.56 -5.24
CA GLY A 332 8.63 7.86 -4.76
C GLY A 332 7.50 8.67 -4.13
N GLY A 333 7.76 9.25 -2.97
CA GLY A 333 6.74 9.92 -2.17
C GLY A 333 5.92 8.96 -1.32
N PHE A 334 4.64 9.30 -1.13
CA PHE A 334 3.74 8.67 -0.17
C PHE A 334 2.34 8.56 -0.78
N GLY A 335 1.78 7.35 -0.78
CA GLY A 335 0.42 7.06 -1.16
C GLY A 335 -0.33 6.45 0.02
N LEU A 336 -1.53 6.94 0.29
CA LEU A 336 -2.37 6.49 1.38
C LEU A 336 -3.84 6.44 0.97
N LEU A 337 -4.48 5.31 1.25
CA LEU A 337 -5.93 5.19 1.38
C LEU A 337 -6.23 4.82 2.84
N VAL A 338 -7.12 5.57 3.49
CA VAL A 338 -7.72 5.20 4.77
C VAL A 338 -9.21 5.07 4.56
N ASP A 339 -9.77 3.92 4.89
CA ASP A 339 -11.19 3.74 5.13
C ASP A 339 -11.40 3.51 6.63
N ARG A 340 -12.56 3.89 7.13
CA ARG A 340 -12.83 4.07 8.55
C ARG A 340 -13.95 3.21 9.08
N ALA A 341 -14.91 2.88 8.24
CA ALA A 341 -16.09 2.12 8.62
C ALA A 341 -16.89 1.79 7.36
N GLY A 342 -17.19 0.52 7.17
CA GLY A 342 -18.07 0.09 6.10
C GLY A 342 -17.90 -1.38 5.80
N ASP A 343 -18.90 -2.01 5.18
CA ASP A 343 -18.65 -3.28 4.49
C ASP A 343 -18.24 -2.93 3.04
N ASP A 344 -16.94 -2.88 2.79
CA ASP A 344 -16.36 -2.26 1.60
C ASP A 344 -15.81 -3.26 0.57
N HIS A 345 -15.73 -2.80 -0.67
CA HIS A 345 -15.24 -3.59 -1.79
C HIS A 345 -14.07 -2.92 -2.50
N TYR A 346 -12.88 -3.49 -2.33
CA TYR A 346 -11.65 -3.06 -2.97
C TYR A 346 -11.28 -3.98 -4.12
N GLN A 347 -11.32 -3.47 -5.35
CA GLN A 347 -10.90 -4.21 -6.52
C GLN A 347 -9.78 -3.49 -7.26
N SER A 348 -8.72 -4.21 -7.65
CA SER A 348 -7.73 -3.70 -8.62
C SER A 348 -7.09 -4.83 -9.42
N PHE A 349 -6.36 -4.49 -10.48
CA PHE A 349 -5.69 -5.49 -11.31
C PHE A 349 -4.20 -5.64 -11.00
N GLY A 350 -3.57 -4.66 -10.35
CA GLY A 350 -2.21 -4.81 -9.84
C GLY A 350 -1.47 -3.52 -9.53
N TYR A 351 -0.33 -3.63 -8.85
CA TYR A 351 0.44 -2.50 -8.33
C TYR A 351 -0.42 -1.58 -7.44
N ALA A 352 -1.32 -2.15 -6.64
CA ALA A 352 -2.38 -1.42 -5.96
C ALA A 352 -2.59 -1.93 -4.53
N LEU A 353 -3.54 -1.34 -3.79
CA LEU A 353 -3.89 -1.77 -2.43
C LEU A 353 -2.66 -1.70 -1.52
N GLY A 354 -2.11 -0.49 -1.36
CA GLY A 354 -0.92 -0.28 -0.55
C GLY A 354 0.39 -0.75 -1.20
N PHE A 355 0.54 -0.56 -2.50
CA PHE A 355 1.76 -0.96 -3.22
C PHE A 355 2.93 0.03 -3.02
N GLY A 356 4.08 -0.47 -2.58
CA GLY A 356 5.32 0.31 -2.37
C GLY A 356 6.41 0.06 -3.41
N GLY A 357 6.43 0.86 -4.47
CA GLY A 357 7.50 0.90 -5.47
C GLY A 357 8.78 1.59 -4.98
N PRO A 358 9.85 1.69 -5.80
CA PRO A 358 11.10 2.31 -5.40
C PRO A 358 10.92 3.69 -4.74
N LEU A 359 11.55 3.91 -3.58
CA LEU A 359 11.46 5.15 -2.78
C LEU A 359 10.07 5.52 -2.23
N GLY A 360 9.04 4.73 -2.52
CA GLY A 360 7.66 5.01 -2.12
C GLY A 360 7.29 4.36 -0.80
N VAL A 361 6.35 4.99 -0.09
CA VAL A 361 5.47 4.32 0.88
C VAL A 361 4.10 4.24 0.23
N GLY A 362 3.55 3.04 0.13
CA GLY A 362 2.16 2.85 -0.23
C GLY A 362 1.41 2.14 0.89
N ALA A 363 0.27 2.68 1.31
CA ALA A 363 -0.54 2.13 2.39
C ALA A 363 -2.03 2.14 2.05
N LEU A 364 -2.71 1.04 2.36
CA LEU A 364 -4.16 0.96 2.54
C LEU A 364 -4.39 0.56 3.99
N ILE A 365 -5.19 1.34 4.71
CA ILE A 365 -5.57 1.05 6.11
C ILE A 365 -7.09 1.09 6.17
N ASP A 366 -7.70 -0.07 6.40
CA ASP A 366 -9.09 -0.21 6.79
C ASP A 366 -9.17 -0.32 8.31
N VAL A 367 -10.24 0.22 8.90
CA VAL A 367 -10.40 0.29 10.35
C VAL A 367 -11.54 -0.58 10.86
N ALA A 368 -12.60 -0.79 10.08
CA ALA A 368 -13.75 -1.55 10.55
C ALA A 368 -14.67 -1.93 9.40
N GLY A 369 -15.06 -3.19 9.32
CA GLY A 369 -15.93 -3.62 8.23
C GLY A 369 -16.16 -5.10 8.14
N ASN A 370 -16.71 -5.56 7.01
CA ASN A 370 -16.53 -6.94 6.56
C ASN A 370 -16.17 -6.84 5.10
N ASP A 371 -14.88 -6.75 4.84
CA ASP A 371 -14.34 -6.16 3.64
C ASP A 371 -13.90 -7.22 2.64
N SER A 372 -13.78 -6.78 1.39
CA SER A 372 -13.35 -7.65 0.31
C SER A 372 -12.28 -7.02 -0.54
N TYR A 373 -11.14 -7.69 -0.64
CA TYR A 373 -9.94 -7.23 -1.33
C TYR A 373 -9.61 -8.14 -2.51
N ASP A 374 -9.94 -7.71 -3.71
CA ASP A 374 -9.70 -8.44 -4.96
C ASP A 374 -8.55 -7.82 -5.76
N CYS A 375 -7.51 -8.62 -6.06
CA CYS A 375 -6.38 -8.16 -6.87
C CYS A 375 -5.88 -9.19 -7.90
N GLY A 376 -5.85 -8.78 -9.17
CA GLY A 376 -5.30 -9.58 -10.27
C GLY A 376 -6.34 -9.86 -11.37
N GLY A 377 -6.18 -10.93 -12.16
CA GLY A 377 -7.17 -11.32 -13.18
C GLY A 377 -7.08 -10.58 -14.53
N ARG A 378 -6.15 -9.62 -14.69
CA ARG A 378 -5.94 -8.89 -15.96
C ARG A 378 -4.56 -9.03 -16.57
N TYR A 379 -3.49 -8.96 -15.77
CA TYR A 379 -2.12 -9.01 -16.26
C TYR A 379 -1.57 -10.44 -16.14
N PRO A 380 -1.39 -11.18 -17.26
CA PRO A 380 -0.92 -12.55 -17.20
C PRO A 380 0.46 -12.66 -16.59
N SER A 381 0.67 -13.69 -15.77
CA SER A 381 1.98 -13.96 -15.22
C SER A 381 2.95 -14.46 -16.28
N ALA A 382 4.20 -14.00 -16.21
CA ALA A 382 5.27 -14.53 -17.06
C ALA A 382 5.53 -16.03 -16.82
N TYR A 383 5.15 -16.55 -15.65
CA TYR A 383 5.29 -17.97 -15.30
C TYR A 383 4.35 -18.89 -16.07
N ASN A 384 3.30 -18.38 -16.73
CA ASN A 384 2.41 -19.21 -17.55
C ASN A 384 3.18 -19.96 -18.64
N ALA A 385 4.24 -19.34 -19.20
CA ALA A 385 5.06 -19.95 -20.24
C ALA A 385 5.78 -21.24 -19.77
N THR A 386 6.05 -21.39 -18.48
CA THR A 386 6.72 -22.57 -17.90
C THR A 386 5.75 -23.49 -17.19
N ASP A 387 4.82 -22.94 -16.42
CA ASP A 387 3.97 -23.70 -15.51
C ASP A 387 2.76 -24.30 -16.22
N ALA A 388 2.20 -23.54 -17.17
CA ALA A 388 0.97 -23.90 -17.86
C ALA A 388 0.97 -23.35 -19.31
N PRO A 389 1.92 -23.75 -20.18
CA PRO A 389 2.16 -23.13 -21.48
C PRO A 389 0.96 -23.19 -22.45
N ASN A 390 0.04 -24.13 -22.21
CA ASN A 390 -1.15 -24.33 -23.04
C ASN A 390 -2.42 -23.72 -22.40
N ALA A 391 -2.36 -23.26 -21.15
CA ALA A 391 -3.51 -22.68 -20.48
C ALA A 391 -3.86 -21.32 -21.09
N GLN A 392 -5.15 -21.01 -21.13
CA GLN A 392 -5.73 -19.77 -21.59
C GLN A 392 -6.31 -18.98 -20.43
N PRO A 393 -6.55 -17.66 -20.59
CA PRO A 393 -7.37 -16.90 -19.66
C PRO A 393 -8.67 -17.65 -19.35
N GLN A 394 -9.06 -17.73 -18.07
CA GLN A 394 -10.16 -18.53 -17.49
C GLN A 394 -9.85 -20.00 -17.16
N ASP A 395 -8.76 -20.59 -17.67
CA ASP A 395 -8.34 -21.92 -17.19
C ASP A 395 -7.86 -21.83 -15.74
N PRO A 396 -8.22 -22.79 -14.85
CA PRO A 396 -7.80 -22.76 -13.45
C PRO A 396 -6.28 -22.72 -13.24
N ALA A 397 -5.51 -23.24 -14.20
CA ALA A 397 -4.05 -23.24 -14.14
C ALA A 397 -3.43 -21.90 -14.60
N PHE A 398 -4.18 -21.03 -15.27
CA PHE A 398 -3.66 -19.78 -15.81
C PHE A 398 -3.53 -18.73 -14.69
N GLN A 399 -2.32 -18.22 -14.51
CA GLN A 399 -1.98 -17.31 -13.41
C GLN A 399 -1.91 -15.86 -13.88
N TYR A 400 -2.22 -14.95 -12.97
CA TYR A 400 -2.09 -13.50 -13.14
C TYR A 400 -1.13 -12.94 -12.11
N ASP A 401 -0.57 -11.77 -12.37
CA ASP A 401 0.20 -11.02 -11.39
C ASP A 401 -0.67 -9.93 -10.74
N CYS A 402 -0.47 -9.71 -9.44
CA CYS A 402 -1.10 -8.64 -8.66
C CYS A 402 -0.06 -7.58 -8.25
N PHE A 403 0.98 -7.92 -7.48
CA PHE A 403 1.86 -6.90 -6.84
C PHE A 403 1.05 -5.87 -6.05
N GLY A 404 0.18 -6.32 -5.15
CA GLY A 404 -0.67 -5.48 -4.32
C GLY A 404 -0.89 -6.08 -2.94
N LEU A 405 -1.87 -5.57 -2.20
CA LEU A 405 -2.17 -5.97 -0.82
C LEU A 405 -0.92 -5.85 0.05
N GLY A 406 -0.39 -4.63 0.13
CA GLY A 406 0.79 -4.32 0.92
C GLY A 406 2.10 -4.81 0.33
N THR A 407 2.19 -5.03 -0.98
CA THR A 407 3.44 -5.47 -1.62
C THR A 407 4.45 -4.34 -1.74
N GLY A 408 5.70 -4.56 -1.32
CA GLY A 408 6.84 -3.69 -1.61
C GLY A 408 7.71 -4.25 -2.73
N ALA A 409 7.97 -3.50 -3.79
CA ALA A 409 8.73 -4.00 -4.94
C ALA A 409 9.76 -3.01 -5.51
N GLY A 410 10.97 -3.51 -5.75
CA GLY A 410 12.01 -2.81 -6.52
C GLY A 410 11.93 -3.06 -8.03
N LEU A 411 12.66 -2.26 -8.79
CA LEU A 411 12.84 -2.44 -10.22
C LEU A 411 14.17 -3.15 -10.47
N ARG A 412 14.09 -4.43 -10.87
CA ARG A 412 15.23 -5.33 -11.04
C ARG A 412 15.55 -5.56 -12.50
N LEU A 413 16.82 -5.34 -12.89
CA LEU A 413 17.31 -5.70 -14.21
C LEU A 413 17.94 -7.10 -14.21
N PHE A 414 17.34 -8.01 -14.97
CA PHE A 414 17.84 -9.35 -15.18
C PHE A 414 18.83 -9.37 -16.35
N SER A 415 20.10 -9.05 -16.08
CA SER A 415 21.16 -8.97 -17.10
C SER A 415 22.50 -9.52 -16.62
N LYS A 416 23.23 -10.19 -17.51
CA LYS A 416 24.63 -10.58 -17.27
C LYS A 416 25.57 -9.36 -17.25
N ASN A 417 25.19 -8.25 -17.91
CA ASN A 417 25.98 -7.02 -17.93
C ASN A 417 25.90 -6.31 -16.56
N GLN A 418 27.06 -6.07 -15.95
CA GLN A 418 27.14 -5.35 -14.67
C GLN A 418 26.66 -3.90 -14.76
N ALA A 419 26.91 -3.21 -15.87
CA ALA A 419 26.47 -1.84 -16.07
C ALA A 419 24.94 -1.72 -16.13
N HIS A 420 24.25 -2.72 -16.70
CA HIS A 420 22.78 -2.75 -16.71
C HIS A 420 22.27 -2.99 -15.28
N ARG A 421 22.80 -3.98 -14.57
CA ARG A 421 22.42 -4.26 -13.17
C ARG A 421 22.60 -3.06 -12.24
N ALA A 422 23.62 -2.23 -12.48
CA ALA A 422 23.88 -0.99 -11.75
C ALA A 422 22.76 0.05 -11.85
N GLN A 423 21.83 -0.10 -12.79
CA GLN A 423 20.67 0.78 -12.93
C GLN A 423 19.46 0.35 -12.09
N SER A 424 19.47 -0.86 -11.52
CA SER A 424 18.35 -1.39 -10.73
C SER A 424 18.05 -0.50 -9.51
N LEU A 425 16.78 -0.41 -9.14
CA LEU A 425 16.29 0.40 -8.02
C LEU A 425 15.75 -0.53 -6.94
N ALA A 426 16.19 -0.33 -5.70
CA ALA A 426 15.61 -1.03 -4.56
C ALA A 426 14.15 -0.63 -4.35
N GLY A 427 13.34 -1.54 -3.81
CA GLY A 427 11.92 -1.31 -3.51
C GLY A 427 11.65 -0.31 -2.39
N GLY A 428 10.38 0.01 -2.25
CA GLY A 428 9.84 0.81 -1.15
C GLY A 428 9.13 -0.05 -0.12
N TRP A 429 8.21 0.58 0.61
CA TRP A 429 7.40 -0.04 1.65
C TRP A 429 5.94 -0.07 1.21
N GLY A 430 5.37 -1.27 1.06
CA GLY A 430 3.95 -1.49 0.86
C GLY A 430 3.29 -1.98 2.15
N LEU A 431 2.08 -1.50 2.44
CA LEU A 431 1.29 -1.87 3.61
C LEU A 431 -0.18 -2.06 3.24
N LEU A 432 -0.75 -3.17 3.68
CA LEU A 432 -2.19 -3.35 3.83
C LEU A 432 -2.44 -3.61 5.32
N ILE A 433 -3.35 -2.87 5.93
CA ILE A 433 -3.75 -3.12 7.31
C ILE A 433 -5.27 -3.14 7.36
N ASP A 434 -5.83 -4.21 7.90
CA ASP A 434 -7.21 -4.30 8.32
C ASP A 434 -7.24 -4.44 9.84
N ALA A 435 -8.14 -3.74 10.50
CA ALA A 435 -8.17 -3.65 11.96
C ALA A 435 -9.33 -4.42 12.62
N ASP A 436 -10.43 -4.66 11.93
CA ASP A 436 -11.60 -5.33 12.49
C ASP A 436 -12.56 -5.75 11.37
N GLY A 437 -12.91 -7.03 11.30
CA GLY A 437 -13.94 -7.45 10.36
C GLY A 437 -14.14 -8.95 10.23
N ASN A 438 -14.69 -9.39 9.10
CA ASN A 438 -14.64 -10.79 8.67
C ASN A 438 -14.40 -10.76 7.16
N ASP A 439 -13.14 -10.73 6.81
CA ASP A 439 -12.67 -10.14 5.59
C ASP A 439 -12.25 -11.20 4.58
N ARG A 440 -12.23 -10.78 3.31
CA ARG A 440 -11.99 -11.68 2.19
C ARG A 440 -10.89 -11.14 1.31
N TYR A 441 -9.72 -11.76 1.42
CA TYR A 441 -8.55 -11.43 0.60
C TYR A 441 -8.44 -12.40 -0.57
N ARG A 442 -8.57 -11.89 -1.79
CA ARG A 442 -8.50 -12.67 -3.04
C ARG A 442 -7.50 -12.07 -3.99
N SER A 443 -6.30 -12.65 -4.01
CA SER A 443 -5.20 -12.12 -4.79
C SER A 443 -4.57 -13.13 -5.74
N ALA A 444 -3.99 -12.61 -6.81
CA ALA A 444 -3.14 -13.35 -7.72
C ALA A 444 -1.67 -13.32 -7.23
N ASN A 445 -0.70 -13.53 -8.13
CA ASN A 445 0.70 -13.70 -7.72
C ASN A 445 1.30 -12.43 -7.11
N PHE A 446 2.31 -12.62 -6.24
CA PHE A 446 3.09 -11.55 -5.61
C PHE A 446 2.19 -10.59 -4.82
N SER A 447 1.61 -11.07 -3.73
CA SER A 447 0.57 -10.34 -2.99
C SER A 447 0.69 -10.57 -1.48
N GLN A 448 -0.26 -10.00 -0.72
CA GLN A 448 -0.43 -10.09 0.73
C GLN A 448 0.91 -10.06 1.49
N GLY A 449 1.43 -8.84 1.68
CA GLY A 449 2.69 -8.61 2.38
C GLY A 449 3.92 -9.11 1.64
N HIS A 450 3.92 -9.16 0.30
CA HIS A 450 5.06 -9.65 -0.47
C HIS A 450 6.22 -8.61 -0.56
N GLY A 451 7.45 -9.08 -0.33
CA GLY A 451 8.67 -8.29 -0.56
C GLY A 451 9.43 -8.71 -1.82
N TYR A 452 9.61 -7.80 -2.78
CA TYR A 452 10.35 -8.06 -4.02
C TYR A 452 11.53 -7.10 -4.20
N PHE A 453 12.74 -7.62 -4.41
CA PHE A 453 13.94 -6.83 -4.77
C PHE A 453 14.22 -5.62 -3.87
N PHE A 454 14.62 -5.88 -2.63
CA PHE A 454 14.78 -4.88 -1.57
C PHE A 454 13.51 -4.06 -1.25
N GLY A 455 12.34 -4.53 -1.65
CA GLY A 455 11.06 -4.01 -1.17
C GLY A 455 10.65 -4.66 0.16
N LEU A 456 9.92 -3.91 0.97
CA LEU A 456 9.29 -4.35 2.21
C LEU A 456 7.78 -4.42 1.98
N GLY A 457 7.19 -5.61 2.08
CA GLY A 457 5.75 -5.78 2.07
C GLY A 457 5.22 -6.16 3.44
N VAL A 458 4.08 -5.57 3.83
CA VAL A 458 3.41 -5.81 5.11
C VAL A 458 1.91 -6.00 4.86
N LYS A 459 1.32 -7.09 5.37
CA LYS A 459 -0.12 -7.22 5.59
C LYS A 459 -0.36 -7.44 7.08
N LEU A 460 -1.18 -6.62 7.73
CA LEU A 460 -1.69 -6.90 9.07
C LEU A 460 -3.20 -7.08 9.00
N ASP A 461 -3.68 -8.05 9.75
CA ASP A 461 -5.09 -8.34 10.00
C ASP A 461 -5.25 -8.46 11.51
N LEU A 462 -6.04 -7.60 12.14
CA LEU A 462 -6.03 -7.51 13.60
C LEU A 462 -7.16 -8.30 14.28
N ALA A 463 -8.26 -8.57 13.59
CA ALA A 463 -9.41 -9.28 14.14
C ALA A 463 -10.38 -9.72 13.03
N GLY A 464 -10.86 -10.97 13.11
CA GLY A 464 -11.98 -11.41 12.28
C GLY A 464 -12.05 -12.92 12.14
N ASP A 465 -13.06 -13.45 11.45
CA ASP A 465 -13.01 -14.81 10.89
C ASP A 465 -12.79 -14.69 9.37
N ASP A 466 -11.55 -14.80 8.92
CA ASP A 466 -11.10 -14.29 7.63
C ASP A 466 -10.84 -15.38 6.57
N GLU A 467 -10.91 -14.97 5.30
CA GLU A 467 -10.60 -15.79 4.14
C GLU A 467 -9.39 -15.24 3.37
N HIS A 468 -8.24 -15.88 3.51
CA HIS A 468 -7.01 -15.52 2.80
C HIS A 468 -6.76 -16.44 1.60
N GLN A 469 -7.06 -15.98 0.39
CA GLN A 469 -6.82 -16.74 -0.84
C GLN A 469 -5.84 -16.03 -1.79
N ALA A 470 -4.66 -16.62 -1.99
CA ALA A 470 -3.65 -16.07 -2.87
C ALA A 470 -3.20 -17.06 -3.97
N ALA A 471 -2.27 -16.65 -4.84
CA ALA A 471 -1.65 -17.52 -5.83
C ALA A 471 -0.17 -17.79 -5.47
N ARG A 472 0.76 -17.67 -6.41
CA ARG A 472 2.20 -17.82 -6.16
C ARG A 472 2.75 -16.61 -5.43
N TYR A 473 3.64 -16.78 -4.45
CA TYR A 473 4.18 -15.67 -3.64
C TYR A 473 3.06 -14.84 -3.00
N GLY A 474 2.12 -15.54 -2.36
CA GLY A 474 0.81 -14.98 -2.07
C GLY A 474 0.57 -14.53 -0.64
N GLN A 475 1.18 -15.16 0.38
CA GLN A 475 0.95 -14.87 1.80
C GLN A 475 2.27 -14.76 2.57
N GLY A 476 2.64 -13.54 2.98
CA GLY A 476 3.83 -13.28 3.79
C GLY A 476 5.11 -13.83 3.16
N THR A 477 5.38 -13.48 1.90
CA THR A 477 6.48 -14.07 1.12
C THR A 477 7.49 -13.04 0.66
N ALA A 478 8.68 -13.48 0.24
CA ALA A 478 9.67 -12.56 -0.31
C ALA A 478 10.61 -13.19 -1.33
N ALA A 479 11.08 -12.38 -2.28
CA ALA A 479 12.05 -12.76 -3.28
C ALA A 479 13.12 -11.69 -3.54
N HIS A 480 14.34 -12.14 -3.83
CA HIS A 480 15.47 -11.34 -4.29
C HIS A 480 15.89 -10.24 -3.28
N PHE A 481 16.19 -10.63 -2.05
CA PHE A 481 16.54 -9.71 -0.96
C PHE A 481 15.40 -8.78 -0.53
N GLY A 482 14.16 -9.07 -0.95
CA GLY A 482 12.96 -8.45 -0.39
C GLY A 482 12.66 -8.98 1.01
N VAL A 483 11.74 -8.27 1.68
CA VAL A 483 11.24 -8.59 3.03
C VAL A 483 9.72 -8.66 2.99
N GLY A 484 9.14 -9.75 3.46
CA GLY A 484 7.70 -9.92 3.58
C GLY A 484 7.26 -10.18 5.02
N LEU A 485 6.19 -9.53 5.44
CA LEU A 485 5.54 -9.72 6.73
C LEU A 485 4.03 -9.87 6.51
N THR A 486 3.45 -10.94 7.03
CA THR A 486 2.01 -11.05 7.22
C THR A 486 1.74 -11.48 8.64
N VAL A 487 0.82 -10.79 9.32
CA VAL A 487 0.33 -11.17 10.64
C VAL A 487 -1.18 -11.12 10.59
N ASP A 488 -1.79 -12.25 10.85
CA ASP A 488 -3.17 -12.35 11.32
C ASP A 488 -3.12 -12.52 12.84
N TYR A 489 -3.84 -11.69 13.59
CA TYR A 489 -3.67 -11.60 15.05
C TYR A 489 -4.60 -12.52 15.82
N GLN A 490 -5.80 -12.76 15.31
CA GLN A 490 -6.82 -13.58 15.95
C GLN A 490 -7.93 -13.86 14.95
N GLY A 491 -8.47 -15.06 15.00
CA GLY A 491 -9.60 -15.39 14.16
C GLY A 491 -9.79 -16.86 13.95
N LYS A 492 -10.92 -17.21 13.35
CA LYS A 492 -11.10 -18.56 12.79
C LYS A 492 -10.99 -18.52 11.27
N ASP A 493 -9.77 -18.74 10.81
CA ASP A 493 -9.33 -18.30 9.50
C ASP A 493 -9.19 -19.44 8.50
N ARG A 494 -9.21 -19.05 7.23
CA ARG A 494 -9.10 -19.98 6.10
C ARG A 494 -8.08 -19.49 5.10
N TYR A 495 -7.01 -20.26 4.95
CA TYR A 495 -5.93 -19.99 4.02
C TYR A 495 -6.03 -20.90 2.81
N ARG A 496 -6.03 -20.32 1.60
CA ARG A 496 -6.15 -21.03 0.33
C ARG A 496 -5.13 -20.57 -0.69
N SER A 497 -4.79 -21.46 -1.63
CA SER A 497 -3.97 -21.10 -2.77
C SER A 497 -4.44 -21.65 -4.10
N LYS A 498 -4.54 -20.77 -5.10
CA LYS A 498 -4.86 -21.10 -6.51
C LYS A 498 -3.63 -21.30 -7.39
N GLY A 499 -2.43 -20.96 -6.89
CA GLY A 499 -1.21 -20.91 -7.67
C GLY A 499 -0.17 -21.88 -7.16
N PRO A 500 0.71 -22.38 -8.04
CA PRO A 500 1.76 -23.25 -7.59
C PRO A 500 2.87 -22.42 -6.90
N TYR A 501 3.38 -22.95 -5.79
CA TYR A 501 4.56 -22.48 -5.05
C TYR A 501 4.43 -21.22 -4.18
N TYR A 502 5.22 -21.22 -3.10
CA TYR A 502 5.58 -20.10 -2.22
C TYR A 502 4.38 -19.37 -1.60
N ASN A 503 3.79 -19.95 -0.56
CA ASN A 503 2.85 -19.30 0.35
C ASN A 503 3.26 -19.53 1.79
N GLY A 504 2.61 -18.84 2.73
CA GLY A 504 2.83 -18.98 4.16
C GLY A 504 4.29 -18.84 4.57
N GLY A 505 4.83 -17.63 4.56
CA GLY A 505 6.17 -17.39 5.15
C GLY A 505 7.34 -17.86 4.28
N SER A 506 7.18 -17.81 2.95
CA SER A 506 8.17 -18.34 2.01
C SER A 506 9.21 -17.31 1.56
N ALA A 507 10.50 -17.59 1.73
CA ALA A 507 11.61 -16.68 1.35
C ALA A 507 12.54 -17.25 0.26
N TRP A 508 12.84 -16.45 -0.77
CA TRP A 508 13.66 -16.85 -1.92
C TRP A 508 14.82 -15.88 -2.21
N ASP A 509 16.03 -16.40 -2.48
CA ASP A 509 17.20 -15.63 -2.95
C ASP A 509 17.61 -14.51 -1.99
N GLY A 510 18.12 -14.90 -0.82
CA GLY A 510 18.63 -13.97 0.20
C GLY A 510 17.57 -13.07 0.84
N SER A 511 16.31 -13.49 0.81
CA SER A 511 15.15 -12.77 1.36
C SER A 511 14.81 -13.16 2.80
N VAL A 512 13.97 -12.35 3.42
CA VAL A 512 13.37 -12.56 4.75
C VAL A 512 11.84 -12.60 4.59
N ALA A 513 11.19 -13.62 5.12
CA ALA A 513 9.74 -13.74 5.11
C ALA A 513 9.25 -14.27 6.46
N LEU A 514 8.22 -13.63 7.02
CA LEU A 514 7.53 -14.07 8.22
C LEU A 514 6.03 -14.00 7.97
N ALA A 515 5.35 -15.13 8.18
CA ALA A 515 3.90 -15.20 8.31
C ALA A 515 3.57 -15.67 9.71
N VAL A 516 2.62 -15.00 10.35
CA VAL A 516 2.09 -15.35 11.67
C VAL A 516 0.58 -15.44 11.52
N ASP A 517 0.03 -16.55 11.99
CA ASP A 517 -1.38 -16.73 12.29
C ASP A 517 -1.51 -16.77 13.81
N GLY A 518 -2.45 -16.00 14.34
CA GLY A 518 -2.51 -15.62 15.74
C GLY A 518 -3.81 -16.05 16.40
N GLY A 519 -3.82 -16.14 17.72
CA GLY A 519 -5.02 -16.49 18.47
C GLY A 519 -5.00 -17.92 19.01
N HIS A 520 -6.19 -18.45 19.26
CA HIS A 520 -6.42 -19.75 19.91
C HIS A 520 -7.51 -20.58 19.20
N ASP A 521 -8.04 -20.06 18.10
CA ASP A 521 -9.16 -20.65 17.37
C ASP A 521 -8.62 -21.67 16.34
N SER A 522 -9.51 -22.47 15.74
CA SER A 522 -9.07 -23.58 14.88
C SER A 522 -9.18 -23.25 13.40
N ASP A 523 -8.04 -23.28 12.71
CA ASP A 523 -7.88 -22.76 11.36
C ASP A 523 -7.81 -23.85 10.29
N PHE A 524 -7.98 -23.42 9.05
CA PHE A 524 -7.90 -24.30 7.90
C PHE A 524 -6.94 -23.82 6.82
N TYR A 525 -5.91 -24.62 6.58
CA TYR A 525 -4.87 -24.39 5.59
C TYR A 525 -5.02 -25.31 4.37
N ASP A 526 -5.76 -24.86 3.36
CA ASP A 526 -6.01 -25.55 2.09
C ASP A 526 -5.07 -25.06 0.99
N LEU A 527 -3.83 -25.53 1.03
CA LEU A 527 -2.73 -25.12 0.13
C LEU A 527 -2.17 -26.30 -0.71
N PRO A 528 -3.00 -27.17 -1.33
CA PRO A 528 -2.52 -28.38 -1.99
C PRO A 528 -1.66 -28.08 -3.23
N ALA A 529 -1.88 -26.93 -3.88
CA ALA A 529 -1.09 -26.51 -5.03
C ALA A 529 0.26 -25.85 -4.66
N SER A 530 0.44 -25.41 -3.41
CA SER A 530 1.62 -24.61 -3.00
C SER A 530 2.79 -25.46 -2.49
N SER A 531 3.88 -24.80 -2.07
CA SER A 531 5.15 -25.45 -1.70
C SER A 531 5.33 -25.78 -0.22
N GLY A 532 4.28 -25.69 0.60
CA GLY A 532 4.37 -25.90 2.06
C GLY A 532 4.52 -24.59 2.83
N LEU A 533 4.45 -24.69 4.16
CA LEU A 533 4.52 -23.56 5.11
C LEU A 533 5.95 -23.36 5.63
N GLY A 534 6.36 -22.11 5.81
CA GLY A 534 7.65 -21.78 6.42
C GLY A 534 8.85 -22.20 5.58
N MET A 535 8.84 -21.85 4.30
CA MET A 535 9.82 -22.34 3.31
C MET A 535 10.95 -21.34 3.07
N ALA A 536 12.17 -21.82 2.80
CA ALA A 536 13.23 -20.96 2.34
C ALA A 536 14.21 -21.61 1.35
N ASP A 537 14.61 -20.85 0.33
CA ASP A 537 15.58 -21.29 -0.69
C ASP A 537 16.59 -20.19 -1.05
N LEU A 538 17.75 -20.59 -1.60
CA LEU A 538 18.82 -19.74 -2.10
C LEU A 538 19.32 -18.71 -1.06
N GLY A 539 19.49 -19.16 0.18
CA GLY A 539 20.01 -18.36 1.29
C GLY A 539 18.96 -17.46 1.94
N GLY A 540 17.67 -17.81 1.85
CA GLY A 540 16.57 -17.11 2.50
C GLY A 540 16.37 -17.50 3.98
N TRP A 541 15.55 -16.70 4.66
CA TRP A 541 15.00 -16.98 5.99
C TRP A 541 13.48 -16.85 5.91
N GLY A 542 12.76 -17.97 6.00
CA GLY A 542 11.32 -18.04 5.82
C GLY A 542 10.65 -18.76 6.98
N LEU A 543 9.75 -18.10 7.68
CA LEU A 543 9.06 -18.66 8.84
C LEU A 543 7.54 -18.56 8.71
N PHE A 544 6.86 -19.61 9.15
CA PHE A 544 5.44 -19.59 9.45
C PHE A 544 5.24 -19.93 10.93
N ILE A 545 4.43 -19.16 11.63
CA ILE A 545 4.06 -19.41 13.03
C ILE A 545 2.55 -19.43 13.11
N GLU A 546 1.99 -20.57 13.49
CA GLU A 546 0.61 -20.73 13.95
C GLU A 546 0.69 -20.76 15.50
N GLN A 547 -0.11 -19.92 16.17
CA GLN A 547 -0.04 -19.70 17.61
C GLN A 547 -0.89 -20.66 18.43
N GLY A 548 -2.04 -21.09 17.92
CA GLY A 548 -2.73 -22.21 18.49
C GLY A 548 -4.14 -22.41 17.98
N GLY A 549 -4.59 -23.65 18.08
CA GLY A 549 -5.87 -24.05 17.55
C GLY A 549 -6.05 -25.56 17.60
N ALA A 550 -6.81 -26.09 16.66
CA ALA A 550 -6.90 -27.53 16.45
C ALA A 550 -7.04 -27.70 14.95
N ASP A 551 -5.91 -27.52 14.28
CA ASP A 551 -5.91 -27.00 12.94
C ASP A 551 -5.90 -28.09 11.90
N GLN A 552 -6.20 -27.73 10.67
CA GLN A 552 -6.27 -28.66 9.56
C GLN A 552 -5.32 -28.22 8.46
N TYR A 553 -4.33 -29.07 8.17
CA TYR A 553 -3.30 -28.79 7.18
C TYR A 553 -3.43 -29.69 5.95
N ALA A 554 -3.71 -29.06 4.80
CA ALA A 554 -3.66 -29.68 3.47
C ALA A 554 -2.58 -29.00 2.62
N VAL A 555 -1.32 -29.41 2.83
CA VAL A 555 -0.13 -28.88 2.15
C VAL A 555 0.63 -30.00 1.43
N SER A 556 1.22 -29.74 0.26
CA SER A 556 1.75 -30.80 -0.62
C SER A 556 3.26 -30.98 -0.65
N ARG A 557 4.04 -30.11 -0.01
CA ARG A 557 5.52 -30.15 -0.08
C ARG A 557 6.26 -30.01 1.25
N GLY A 558 5.54 -30.06 2.36
CA GLY A 558 6.12 -30.19 3.70
C GLY A 558 5.87 -29.00 4.62
N LEU A 559 6.46 -29.12 5.81
CA LEU A 559 6.27 -28.26 6.97
C LEU A 559 7.65 -27.77 7.41
N GLY A 560 7.96 -26.50 7.18
CA GLY A 560 9.20 -25.87 7.64
C GLY A 560 10.47 -26.37 6.94
N TYR A 561 10.59 -26.14 5.62
CA TYR A 561 11.71 -26.63 4.83
C TYR A 561 12.67 -25.53 4.35
N GLY A 562 13.96 -25.73 4.61
CA GLY A 562 15.05 -24.86 4.15
C GLY A 562 16.05 -25.59 3.25
N ALA A 563 16.12 -25.19 1.98
CA ALA A 563 17.11 -25.69 1.02
C ALA A 563 18.46 -24.96 1.11
N ASP A 564 19.50 -25.58 0.56
CA ASP A 564 20.85 -25.03 0.43
C ASP A 564 21.44 -24.44 1.74
N THR A 565 21.60 -23.12 1.80
CA THR A 565 22.12 -22.35 2.94
C THR A 565 21.03 -21.64 3.73
N SER A 566 19.77 -21.86 3.37
CA SER A 566 18.59 -21.18 3.90
C SER A 566 18.16 -21.76 5.26
N VAL A 567 17.24 -21.05 5.91
CA VAL A 567 16.48 -21.58 7.05
C VAL A 567 14.99 -21.39 6.76
N GLY A 568 14.28 -22.51 6.68
CA GLY A 568 12.82 -22.56 6.65
C GLY A 568 12.33 -23.20 7.94
N ALA A 569 11.32 -22.61 8.59
CA ALA A 569 10.69 -23.27 9.73
C ALA A 569 9.19 -23.00 9.82
N PHE A 570 8.47 -24.01 10.30
CA PHE A 570 7.07 -23.92 10.67
C PHE A 570 6.91 -24.28 12.15
N PHE A 571 6.23 -23.40 12.89
CA PHE A 571 5.89 -23.58 14.28
C PHE A 571 4.37 -23.61 14.39
N ASP A 572 3.83 -24.72 14.87
CA ASP A 572 2.48 -24.87 15.40
C ASP A 572 2.66 -24.95 16.92
N LEU A 573 2.06 -24.03 17.67
CA LEU A 573 2.45 -23.75 19.05
C LEU A 573 1.50 -24.28 20.12
N GLU A 574 0.27 -24.61 19.76
CA GLU A 574 -0.73 -25.18 20.66
C GLU A 574 -1.83 -25.85 19.86
N GLY A 575 -2.16 -27.10 20.16
CA GLY A 575 -3.32 -27.69 19.51
C GLY A 575 -3.30 -29.18 19.42
N ARG A 576 -4.31 -29.72 18.74
CA ARG A 576 -4.32 -31.11 18.33
C ARG A 576 -4.78 -31.20 16.89
N ASP A 577 -3.81 -31.22 16.01
CA ASP A 577 -4.03 -30.85 14.62
C ASP A 577 -4.13 -32.07 13.71
N ASP A 578 -4.80 -31.88 12.58
CA ASP A 578 -4.98 -32.86 11.53
C ASP A 578 -3.98 -32.64 10.39
N TYR A 579 -2.95 -33.47 10.39
CA TYR A 579 -1.94 -33.55 9.35
C TYR A 579 -2.22 -34.67 8.33
N SER A 580 -3.39 -35.30 8.33
CA SER A 580 -3.68 -36.47 7.49
C SER A 580 -3.56 -36.21 5.99
N SER A 581 -3.67 -34.95 5.56
CA SER A 581 -3.52 -34.50 4.18
C SER A 581 -2.11 -34.01 3.84
N VAL A 582 -1.17 -34.08 4.78
CA VAL A 582 0.23 -33.70 4.60
C VAL A 582 1.07 -34.93 4.19
N PRO A 583 1.93 -34.83 3.15
CA PRO A 583 2.86 -35.90 2.83
C PRO A 583 3.81 -36.24 3.99
N PRO A 584 4.24 -37.50 4.13
CA PRO A 584 5.22 -37.90 5.13
C PRO A 584 6.49 -37.04 5.04
N PRO A 585 6.95 -36.44 6.15
CA PRO A 585 8.15 -35.59 6.12
C PRO A 585 9.44 -36.39 5.93
N ALA A 586 9.42 -37.70 6.23
CA ALA A 586 10.46 -38.65 5.83
C ALA A 586 9.89 -40.07 5.70
N ASP A 587 10.65 -40.93 5.04
CA ASP A 587 10.33 -42.35 4.84
C ASP A 587 10.02 -43.05 6.18
N GLY A 588 8.83 -43.66 6.25
CA GLY A 588 8.37 -44.43 7.42
C GLY A 588 7.75 -43.61 8.54
N LEU A 589 7.65 -42.28 8.40
CA LEU A 589 6.86 -41.44 9.30
C LEU A 589 5.40 -41.35 8.84
N HIS A 590 4.53 -41.21 9.83
CA HIS A 590 3.08 -41.16 9.69
C HIS A 590 2.61 -39.73 10.00
N PRO A 591 2.07 -38.97 9.03
CA PRO A 591 1.62 -37.60 9.22
C PRO A 591 0.65 -37.44 10.41
N GLU A 592 -0.24 -38.42 10.63
CA GLU A 592 -1.22 -38.43 11.73
C GLU A 592 -0.60 -38.52 13.14
N ARG A 593 0.74 -38.54 13.26
CA ARG A 593 1.50 -38.62 14.52
C ARG A 593 2.45 -37.45 14.72
N LEU A 594 2.22 -36.34 14.02
CA LEU A 594 3.04 -35.14 14.10
C LEU A 594 2.76 -34.29 15.35
N ASN A 595 1.62 -34.48 16.04
CA ASN A 595 1.39 -33.75 17.29
C ASN A 595 2.48 -34.02 18.36
N HIS A 596 2.85 -32.95 19.07
CA HIS A 596 3.90 -32.88 20.08
C HIS A 596 5.26 -33.39 19.54
N LYS A 597 5.60 -33.03 18.30
CA LYS A 597 6.87 -33.41 17.67
C LYS A 597 7.71 -32.20 17.30
N THR A 598 9.02 -32.43 17.33
CA THR A 598 9.99 -31.58 16.66
C THR A 598 10.67 -32.41 15.59
N TYR A 599 10.68 -31.89 14.37
CA TYR A 599 11.26 -32.56 13.21
C TYR A 599 12.33 -31.69 12.54
N LEU A 600 13.42 -32.33 12.14
CA LEU A 600 14.53 -31.73 11.41
C LEU A 600 14.80 -32.59 10.18
N GLU A 601 14.34 -32.15 9.01
CA GLU A 601 14.60 -32.87 7.76
C GLU A 601 16.09 -32.78 7.37
N ASN A 602 16.64 -31.57 7.54
CA ASN A 602 18.02 -31.25 7.25
C ASN A 602 18.45 -30.07 8.14
N MET A 603 19.72 -29.66 8.05
CA MET A 603 20.26 -28.63 8.94
C MET A 603 19.54 -27.26 8.87
N GLY A 604 18.76 -26.98 7.82
CA GLY A 604 18.04 -25.71 7.61
C GLY A 604 16.53 -25.82 7.71
N SER A 605 16.01 -27.01 8.01
CA SER A 605 14.56 -27.27 8.08
C SER A 605 14.19 -27.53 9.53
N LEU A 606 13.11 -26.91 10.00
CA LEU A 606 12.60 -27.10 11.35
C LEU A 606 11.09 -27.07 11.34
N PHE A 607 10.49 -28.15 11.82
CA PHE A 607 9.08 -28.19 12.17
C PHE A 607 8.95 -28.42 13.68
N VAL A 608 8.07 -27.65 14.32
CA VAL A 608 7.72 -27.79 15.73
C VAL A 608 6.21 -27.78 15.83
N ASP A 609 5.66 -28.77 16.51
CA ASP A 609 4.28 -28.85 16.98
C ASP A 609 4.32 -29.14 18.48
N ARG A 610 3.48 -28.45 19.27
CA ARG A 610 3.62 -28.35 20.72
C ARG A 610 2.51 -28.91 21.56
#